data_AF-A0A7G2ECM6-F1
#
_entry.id   AF-A0A7G2ECM6-F1
#
_cell.length_a   1.000
_cell.length_b   1.000
_cell.length_c   1.000
_cell.angle_alpha   90.00
_cell.angle_beta   90.00
_cell.angle_gamma   90.00
#
_symmetry.space_group_name_H-M   'P 1'
#
loop_
_entity.id
_entity.type
_entity.pdbx_description
1 polymer ?
#
loop_
_entity_poly.entity_id
_entity_poly.type
_entity_poly.pdbx_seq_one_letter_code
_entity_poly.pdbx_strand_id
1 'polypeptide(L)'
;MEKREDLDTILPYLPLKIQDSSLSWPSTHLVEVLEAMTNGPSHSRVYSGQTLSDSISLMRQALSLTSHLSSSALQGYALFFDERMSKEESSRWFNEFLPAMACLLLRFPSLLESHYLNSDNLINGTKTGLRVLVPNKAGIVFLSQELIGALLSCSFFCLFPVDDRGSNHLPIINFDKLFGSLINTGRNEHQENKIKCIIHYFQRLSSSISPGFVSFERKILSLEQDSSTLDEGFWGKSTVNLCPVEVMN
;
A
#
# COMPACT_ATOMS: atom_id res chain seq x y z
N MET A 1 11.28 0.55 -19.46
CA MET A 1 9.97 0.80 -18.82
C MET A 1 9.06 1.76 -19.60
N GLU A 2 9.58 2.66 -20.44
CA GLU A 2 8.87 3.80 -21.08
C GLU A 2 7.74 3.51 -22.09
N LYS A 3 7.37 2.24 -22.34
CA LYS A 3 6.36 1.87 -23.36
C LYS A 3 5.28 0.92 -22.84
N ARG A 4 5.16 0.81 -21.51
CA ARG A 4 4.26 -0.14 -20.87
C ARG A 4 2.94 0.53 -20.51
N GLU A 5 1.92 0.26 -21.30
CA GLU A 5 0.57 0.78 -21.05
C GLU A 5 0.02 0.45 -19.66
N ASP A 6 0.38 -0.70 -19.07
CA ASP A 6 -0.06 -1.06 -17.73
C ASP A 6 0.62 -0.21 -16.64
N LEU A 7 1.95 -0.03 -16.73
CA LEU A 7 2.70 0.90 -15.88
C LEU A 7 2.21 2.35 -16.03
N ASP A 8 1.95 2.80 -17.26
CA ASP A 8 1.52 4.18 -17.53
C ASP A 8 0.23 4.54 -16.78
N THR A 9 -0.68 3.59 -16.57
CA THR A 9 -1.93 3.83 -15.84
C THR A 9 -1.73 4.06 -14.34
N ILE A 10 -0.67 3.52 -13.75
CA ILE A 10 -0.44 3.55 -12.28
C ILE A 10 0.71 4.47 -11.89
N LEU A 11 1.67 4.72 -12.77
CA LEU A 11 2.87 5.52 -12.51
C LEU A 11 2.58 6.91 -11.90
N PRO A 12 1.56 7.68 -12.34
CA PRO A 12 1.22 8.97 -11.71
C PRO A 12 0.83 8.86 -10.23
N TYR A 13 0.49 7.66 -9.77
CA TYR A 13 0.06 7.37 -8.40
C TYR A 13 1.12 6.64 -7.58
N LEU A 14 2.31 6.41 -8.13
CA LEU A 14 3.46 5.79 -7.45
C LEU A 14 4.51 6.86 -7.11
N PRO A 15 5.32 6.67 -6.05
CA PRO A 15 6.36 7.62 -5.67
C PRO A 15 7.66 7.42 -6.46
N LEU A 16 7.56 6.95 -7.70
CA LEU A 16 8.69 6.62 -8.57
C LEU A 16 8.58 7.41 -9.87
N LYS A 17 9.72 7.60 -10.53
CA LYS A 17 9.81 8.12 -11.90
C LYS A 17 10.52 7.13 -12.79
N ILE A 18 10.33 7.26 -14.09
CA ILE A 18 11.19 6.62 -15.07
C ILE A 18 12.36 7.57 -15.35
N GLN A 19 13.59 7.08 -15.19
CA GLN A 19 14.82 7.76 -15.50
C GLN A 19 15.72 6.81 -16.26
N ASP A 20 16.22 7.23 -17.43
CA ASP A 20 17.08 6.43 -18.30
C ASP A 20 16.50 5.03 -18.56
N SER A 21 15.19 4.98 -18.90
CA SER A 21 14.42 3.75 -19.13
C SER A 21 14.23 2.79 -17.93
N SER A 22 14.70 3.16 -16.74
CA SER A 22 14.56 2.41 -15.48
C SER A 22 13.68 3.14 -14.46
N LEU A 23 13.08 2.42 -13.52
CA LEU A 23 12.36 3.00 -12.38
C LEU A 23 13.34 3.42 -11.30
N SER A 24 13.16 4.64 -10.77
CA SER A 24 13.98 5.16 -9.68
C SER A 24 13.17 6.07 -8.75
N TRP A 25 13.69 6.24 -7.53
CA TRP A 25 13.22 7.29 -6.63
C TRP A 25 13.55 8.67 -7.22
N PRO A 26 12.63 9.64 -7.19
CA PRO A 26 12.83 10.89 -7.91
C PRO A 26 13.87 11.83 -7.26
N SER A 27 14.24 11.59 -6.00
CA SER A 27 15.11 12.43 -5.18
C SER A 27 16.25 11.62 -4.56
N THR A 28 17.49 12.09 -4.72
CA THR A 28 18.67 11.50 -4.08
C THR A 28 18.62 11.63 -2.57
N HIS A 29 18.09 12.75 -2.06
CA HIS A 29 17.97 12.96 -0.62
C HIS A 29 17.03 11.95 0.04
N LEU A 30 15.95 11.56 -0.64
CA LEU A 30 15.08 10.48 -0.15
C LEU A 30 15.85 9.16 -0.02
N VAL A 31 16.68 8.84 -1.02
CA VAL A 31 17.51 7.62 -1.01
C VAL A 31 18.50 7.66 0.16
N GLU A 32 19.17 8.78 0.39
CA GLU A 32 20.08 8.97 1.54
C GLU A 32 19.37 8.77 2.89
N VAL A 33 18.14 9.29 3.05
CA VAL A 33 17.33 9.09 4.26
C VAL A 33 16.99 7.61 4.45
N LEU A 34 16.58 6.91 3.38
CA LEU A 34 16.27 5.48 3.44
C LEU A 34 17.52 4.62 3.71
N GLU A 35 18.67 4.98 3.15
CA GLU A 35 19.95 4.34 3.44
C GLU A 35 20.37 4.53 4.90
N ALA A 36 20.24 5.76 5.42
CA ALA A 36 20.48 6.03 6.84
C ALA A 36 19.53 5.23 7.74
N MET A 37 18.25 5.12 7.39
CA MET A 37 17.27 4.32 8.15
C MET A 37 17.57 2.83 8.09
N THR A 38 18.03 2.33 6.94
CA THR A 38 18.44 0.93 6.76
C THR A 38 19.61 0.56 7.66
N ASN A 39 20.53 1.50 7.89
CA ASN A 39 21.66 1.33 8.81
C ASN A 39 21.28 1.51 10.30
N GLY A 40 20.00 1.68 10.59
CA GLY A 40 19.48 1.78 11.95
C GLY A 40 19.44 3.20 12.52
N PRO A 41 19.02 3.33 13.78
CA PRO A 41 18.69 4.63 14.33
C PRO A 41 19.93 5.46 14.67
N SER A 42 21.11 4.85 14.90
CA SER A 42 22.40 5.56 15.05
C SER A 42 22.79 6.40 13.83
N HIS A 43 22.34 6.01 12.63
CA HIS A 43 22.62 6.71 11.38
C HIS A 43 21.49 7.68 11.00
N SER A 44 20.24 7.20 11.05
CA SER A 44 19.06 8.00 10.67
C SER A 44 18.58 8.99 11.72
N ARG A 45 18.96 8.79 12.99
CA ARG A 45 18.44 9.50 14.16
C ARG A 45 16.95 9.28 14.44
N VAL A 46 16.36 8.20 13.92
CA VAL A 46 14.94 7.86 14.11
C VAL A 46 14.76 6.84 15.22
N TYR A 47 14.56 7.32 16.45
CA TYR A 47 14.47 6.49 17.67
C TYR A 47 13.07 6.43 18.31
N SER A 48 12.13 7.19 17.77
CA SER A 48 10.82 7.46 18.37
C SER A 48 9.77 7.75 17.31
N GLY A 49 8.50 7.68 17.68
CA GLY A 49 7.37 8.07 16.85
C GLY A 49 7.45 9.54 16.43
N GLN A 50 7.90 10.43 17.32
CA GLN A 50 8.16 11.83 16.98
C GLN A 50 9.21 11.96 15.87
N THR A 51 10.40 11.40 16.05
CA THR A 51 11.47 11.47 15.03
C THR A 51 11.08 10.79 13.71
N LEU A 52 10.25 9.74 13.78
CA LEU A 52 9.70 9.08 12.59
C LEU A 52 8.74 10.02 11.84
N SER A 53 7.88 10.73 12.56
CA SER A 53 6.95 11.69 11.96
C SER A 53 7.69 12.85 11.27
N ASP A 54 8.80 13.30 11.87
CA ASP A 54 9.68 14.33 11.27
C ASP A 54 10.34 13.79 10.00
N SER A 55 10.87 12.57 10.03
CA SER A 55 11.45 11.94 8.84
C SER A 55 10.43 11.68 7.73
N ILE A 56 9.19 11.29 8.05
CA ILE A 56 8.11 11.17 7.06
C ILE A 56 7.87 12.52 6.38
N SER A 57 7.84 13.60 7.14
CA SER A 57 7.67 14.95 6.59
C SER A 57 8.82 15.35 5.66
N LEU A 58 10.06 15.05 6.05
CA LEU A 58 11.25 15.27 5.22
C LEU A 58 11.22 14.47 3.92
N MET A 59 10.87 13.18 3.99
CA MET A 59 10.75 12.32 2.81
C MET A 59 9.67 12.81 1.85
N ARG A 60 8.52 13.25 2.36
CA ARG A 60 7.45 13.84 1.53
C ARG A 60 7.87 15.15 0.88
N GLN A 61 8.63 15.98 1.59
CA GLN A 61 9.21 17.20 1.02
C GLN A 61 10.23 16.87 -0.09
N ALA A 62 11.06 15.84 0.11
CA ALA A 62 12.02 15.39 -0.90
C ALA A 62 11.33 14.86 -2.18
N LEU A 63 10.10 14.35 -2.06
CA LEU A 63 9.24 13.94 -3.16
C LEU A 63 8.44 15.10 -3.79
N SER A 64 8.56 16.33 -3.28
CA SER A 64 7.79 17.50 -3.70
C SER A 64 6.27 17.28 -3.66
N LEU A 65 5.77 16.49 -2.69
CA LEU A 65 4.34 16.25 -2.53
C LEU A 65 3.66 17.50 -1.98
N THR A 66 2.63 18.00 -2.67
CA THR A 66 1.97 19.28 -2.32
C THR A 66 1.00 19.14 -1.15
N SER A 67 0.40 17.96 -0.97
CA SER A 67 -0.45 17.67 0.18
C SER A 67 0.38 17.58 1.46
N HIS A 68 0.08 18.43 2.44
CA HIS A 68 0.70 18.33 3.77
C HIS A 68 -0.01 17.27 4.62
N LEU A 69 0.76 16.57 5.45
CA LEU A 69 0.16 15.72 6.49
C LEU A 69 -0.49 16.60 7.55
N SER A 70 -1.68 16.19 8.01
CA SER A 70 -2.33 16.86 9.14
C SER A 70 -1.47 16.76 10.41
N SER A 71 -1.56 17.76 11.28
CA SER A 71 -0.91 17.72 12.60
C SER A 71 -1.34 16.47 13.39
N SER A 72 -2.62 16.10 13.31
CA SER A 72 -3.16 14.89 13.92
C SER A 72 -2.45 13.64 13.43
N ALA A 73 -2.12 13.54 12.14
CA ALA A 73 -1.41 12.38 11.59
C ALA A 73 -0.02 12.25 12.24
N LEU A 74 0.77 13.33 12.23
CA LEU A 74 2.13 13.34 12.82
C LEU A 74 2.09 13.02 14.32
N GLN A 75 1.19 13.67 15.06
CA GLN A 75 0.95 13.39 16.48
C GLN A 75 0.48 11.96 16.73
N GLY A 76 -0.28 11.38 15.79
CA GLY A 76 -0.74 9.99 15.87
C GLY A 76 0.40 8.98 15.81
N TYR A 77 1.43 9.21 14.97
CA TYR A 77 2.64 8.39 14.95
C TYR A 77 3.37 8.48 16.30
N ALA A 78 3.63 9.70 16.78
CA ALA A 78 4.28 9.94 18.07
C ALA A 78 3.51 9.24 19.21
N LEU A 79 2.20 9.52 19.35
CA LEU A 79 1.34 8.93 20.37
C LEU A 79 1.41 7.39 20.34
N PHE A 80 1.30 6.77 19.17
CA PHE A 80 1.28 5.31 19.08
C PHE A 80 2.61 4.68 19.52
N PHE A 81 3.72 5.13 18.92
CA PHE A 81 5.03 4.50 19.17
C PHE A 81 5.66 4.91 20.50
N ASP A 82 5.36 6.11 21.00
CA ASP A 82 6.01 6.65 22.20
C ASP A 82 5.17 6.41 23.46
N GLU A 83 3.85 6.32 23.35
CA GLU A 83 2.95 6.16 24.51
C GLU A 83 2.09 4.88 24.51
N ARG A 84 1.74 4.32 23.34
CA ARG A 84 0.84 3.13 23.26
C ARG A 84 1.57 1.81 23.14
N MET A 85 2.77 1.83 22.58
CA MET A 85 3.65 0.68 22.52
C MET A 85 4.51 0.63 23.79
N SER A 86 4.81 -0.57 24.29
CA SER A 86 5.78 -0.70 25.39
C SER A 86 7.17 -0.19 24.95
N LYS A 87 8.00 0.24 25.90
CA LYS A 87 9.34 0.76 25.58
C LYS A 87 10.20 -0.29 24.88
N GLU A 88 10.08 -1.55 25.29
CA GLU A 88 10.80 -2.68 24.74
C GLU A 88 10.38 -2.97 23.30
N GLU A 89 9.07 -2.99 23.03
CA GLU A 89 8.54 -3.18 21.68
C GLU A 89 8.87 -2.01 20.76
N SER A 90 8.76 -0.78 21.26
CA SER A 90 9.07 0.45 20.51
C SER A 90 10.57 0.50 20.17
N SER A 91 11.44 0.20 21.15
CA SER A 91 12.87 0.07 20.90
C SER A 91 13.17 -1.00 19.85
N ARG A 92 12.54 -2.18 19.93
CA ARG A 92 12.71 -3.24 18.92
C ARG A 92 12.24 -2.75 17.54
N TRP A 93 11.12 -2.04 17.48
CA TRP A 93 10.61 -1.48 16.23
C TRP A 93 11.60 -0.58 15.51
N PHE A 94 12.18 0.39 16.20
CA PHE A 94 13.12 1.32 15.59
C PHE A 94 14.50 0.70 15.28
N ASN A 95 14.89 -0.37 15.97
CA ASN A 95 16.18 -1.04 15.75
C ASN A 95 16.13 -2.15 14.70
N GLU A 96 14.99 -2.82 14.51
CA GLU A 96 14.90 -4.03 13.67
C GLU A 96 13.91 -3.87 12.50
N PHE A 97 12.68 -3.46 12.80
CA PHE A 97 11.58 -3.50 11.81
C PHE A 97 11.58 -2.28 10.89
N LEU A 98 11.74 -1.08 11.43
CA LEU A 98 11.82 0.14 10.63
C LEU A 98 12.99 0.12 9.63
N PRO A 99 14.22 -0.31 10.01
CA PRO A 99 15.33 -0.46 9.07
C PRO A 99 15.04 -1.48 7.96
N ALA A 100 14.40 -2.61 8.28
CA ALA A 100 14.02 -3.61 7.28
C ALA A 100 13.00 -3.06 6.27
N MET A 101 12.02 -2.26 6.74
CA MET A 101 11.08 -1.56 5.86
C MET A 101 11.80 -0.56 4.94
N ALA A 102 12.77 0.20 5.45
CA ALA A 102 13.55 1.13 4.65
C ALA A 102 14.39 0.41 3.58
N CYS A 103 15.02 -0.71 3.95
CA CYS A 103 15.76 -1.58 3.02
C CYS A 103 14.86 -2.09 1.90
N LEU A 104 13.63 -2.51 2.23
CA LEU A 104 12.64 -2.94 1.24
C LEU A 104 12.25 -1.81 0.28
N LEU A 105 12.14 -0.57 0.77
CA LEU A 105 11.86 0.61 -0.06
C LEU A 105 13.02 0.95 -1.00
N LEU A 106 14.28 0.77 -0.59
CA LEU A 106 15.42 0.91 -1.50
C LEU A 106 15.35 -0.09 -2.66
N ARG A 107 14.79 -1.28 -2.43
CA ARG A 107 14.57 -2.32 -3.45
C ARG A 107 13.28 -2.13 -4.25
N PHE A 108 12.39 -1.22 -3.85
CA PHE A 108 11.07 -1.07 -4.49
C PHE A 108 11.12 -0.83 -6.01
N PRO A 109 12.00 0.05 -6.55
CA PRO A 109 12.05 0.25 -8.00
C PRO A 109 12.41 -1.04 -8.76
N SER A 110 13.45 -1.76 -8.33
CA SER A 110 13.89 -2.99 -8.99
C SER A 110 12.90 -4.15 -8.80
N LEU A 111 12.22 -4.23 -7.65
CA LEU A 111 11.12 -5.17 -7.42
C LEU A 111 9.97 -4.92 -8.40
N LEU A 112 9.62 -3.67 -8.63
CA LEU A 112 8.54 -3.31 -9.55
C LEU A 112 8.94 -3.58 -11.01
N GLU A 113 10.17 -3.30 -11.41
CA GLU A 113 10.68 -3.67 -12.75
C GLU A 113 10.65 -5.19 -12.97
N SER A 114 11.15 -5.95 -11.99
CA SER A 114 11.15 -7.42 -12.02
C SER A 114 9.73 -7.96 -12.12
N HIS A 115 8.77 -7.36 -11.40
CA HIS A 115 7.36 -7.70 -11.48
C HIS A 115 6.84 -7.58 -12.92
N TYR A 116 7.07 -6.43 -13.56
CA TYR A 116 6.61 -6.25 -14.92
C TYR A 116 7.33 -7.16 -15.93
N LEU A 117 8.61 -7.46 -15.75
CA LEU A 117 9.33 -8.42 -16.61
C LEU A 117 8.71 -9.82 -16.56
N ASN A 118 8.17 -10.20 -15.41
CA ASN A 118 7.57 -11.52 -15.19
C ASN A 118 6.07 -11.55 -15.52
N SER A 119 5.37 -10.42 -15.51
CA SER A 119 3.90 -10.38 -15.63
C SER A 119 3.35 -10.74 -17.02
N ASP A 120 4.14 -10.61 -18.07
CA ASP A 120 3.66 -10.83 -19.44
C ASP A 120 3.41 -12.32 -19.76
N ASN A 121 3.99 -13.23 -18.97
CA ASN A 121 3.99 -14.68 -19.25
C ASN A 121 3.06 -15.50 -18.33
N LEU A 122 2.36 -14.89 -17.36
CA LEU A 122 1.55 -15.67 -16.40
C LEU A 122 0.27 -16.25 -17.02
N ILE A 123 -0.46 -15.45 -17.82
CA ILE A 123 -1.72 -15.86 -18.44
C ILE A 123 -1.70 -15.34 -19.87
N ASN A 124 -1.72 -16.26 -20.84
CA ASN A 124 -1.60 -15.91 -22.25
C ASN A 124 -2.69 -14.90 -22.67
N GLY A 125 -2.29 -13.79 -23.27
CA GLY A 125 -3.19 -12.72 -23.71
C GLY A 125 -3.80 -11.84 -22.60
N THR A 126 -3.46 -12.06 -21.33
CA THR A 126 -3.99 -11.26 -20.20
C THR A 126 -2.90 -10.45 -19.52
N LYS A 127 -3.03 -9.12 -19.50
CA LYS A 127 -2.13 -8.26 -18.72
C LYS A 127 -2.34 -8.52 -17.22
N THR A 128 -1.28 -8.91 -16.52
CA THR A 128 -1.30 -9.19 -15.07
C THR A 128 -0.43 -8.22 -14.25
N GLY A 129 0.27 -7.31 -14.92
CA GLY A 129 1.11 -6.28 -14.33
C GLY A 129 0.32 -5.32 -13.45
N LEU A 130 1.02 -4.66 -12.52
CA LEU A 130 0.42 -3.68 -11.61
C LEU A 130 -0.13 -2.53 -12.44
N ARG A 131 -1.42 -2.23 -12.29
CA ARG A 131 -2.13 -1.20 -13.05
C ARG A 131 -3.41 -0.79 -12.33
N VAL A 132 -4.01 0.32 -12.76
CA VAL A 132 -5.33 0.72 -12.25
C VAL A 132 -6.41 -0.18 -12.87
N LEU A 133 -7.20 -0.85 -12.02
CA LEU A 133 -8.39 -1.60 -12.43
C LEU A 133 -9.61 -0.67 -12.50
N VAL A 134 -9.72 0.05 -13.62
CA VAL A 134 -10.74 1.09 -13.85
C VAL A 134 -12.18 0.57 -13.77
N PRO A 135 -13.17 1.43 -13.47
CA PRO A 135 -14.58 1.09 -13.51
C PRO A 135 -15.02 0.44 -14.82
N ASN A 136 -15.99 -0.48 -14.74
CA ASN A 136 -16.61 -1.15 -15.89
C ASN A 136 -15.66 -1.91 -16.83
N LYS A 137 -14.43 -2.22 -16.38
CA LYS A 137 -13.49 -3.06 -17.12
C LYS A 137 -13.03 -4.23 -16.26
N ALA A 138 -13.17 -5.44 -16.78
CA ALA A 138 -12.65 -6.61 -16.11
C ALA A 138 -11.11 -6.61 -16.14
N GLY A 139 -10.49 -7.16 -15.10
CA GLY A 139 -9.03 -7.25 -15.07
C GLY A 139 -8.51 -7.90 -13.80
N ILE A 140 -7.31 -8.44 -13.89
CA ILE A 140 -6.62 -9.11 -12.80
C ILE A 140 -5.18 -8.60 -12.70
N VAL A 141 -4.68 -8.44 -11.48
CA VAL A 141 -3.27 -8.18 -11.18
C VAL A 141 -2.75 -9.30 -10.28
N PHE A 142 -1.49 -9.68 -10.45
CA PHE A 142 -0.80 -10.64 -9.59
C PHE A 142 0.40 -9.95 -8.98
N LEU A 143 0.53 -9.94 -7.67
CA LEU A 143 1.64 -9.27 -6.99
C LEU A 143 2.34 -10.26 -6.07
N SER A 144 3.68 -10.24 -6.08
CA SER A 144 4.43 -10.96 -5.03
C SER A 144 4.15 -10.33 -3.67
N GLN A 145 4.17 -11.13 -2.62
CA GLN A 145 3.99 -10.64 -1.25
C GLN A 145 5.09 -9.63 -0.86
N GLU A 146 6.29 -9.76 -1.43
CA GLU A 146 7.37 -8.79 -1.27
C GLU A 146 7.04 -7.42 -1.89
N LEU A 147 6.49 -7.39 -3.11
CA LEU A 147 6.07 -6.14 -3.76
C LEU A 147 4.89 -5.50 -2.99
N ILE A 148 3.95 -6.29 -2.48
CA ILE A 148 2.89 -5.81 -1.60
C ILE A 148 3.50 -5.18 -0.33
N GLY A 149 4.50 -5.83 0.26
CA GLY A 149 5.24 -5.29 1.39
C GLY A 149 5.85 -3.92 1.10
N ALA A 150 6.49 -3.75 -0.06
CA ALA A 150 7.05 -2.47 -0.48
C ALA A 150 5.97 -1.38 -0.67
N LEU A 151 4.84 -1.73 -1.31
CA LEU A 151 3.70 -0.83 -1.49
C LEU A 151 3.06 -0.43 -0.16
N LEU A 152 2.94 -1.36 0.79
CA LEU A 152 2.43 -1.06 2.13
C LEU A 152 3.42 -0.24 2.95
N SER A 153 4.73 -0.47 2.80
CA SER A 153 5.75 0.41 3.40
C SER A 153 5.64 1.83 2.86
N CYS A 154 5.44 2.03 1.54
CA CYS A 154 5.14 3.35 0.97
C CYS A 154 3.89 3.98 1.60
N SER A 155 2.85 3.19 1.88
CA SER A 155 1.64 3.67 2.56
C SER A 155 1.91 4.10 4.00
N PHE A 156 2.72 3.32 4.74
CA PHE A 156 3.13 3.61 6.11
C PHE A 156 3.97 4.87 6.21
N PHE A 157 4.94 5.08 5.32
CA PHE A 157 5.72 6.32 5.26
C PHE A 157 4.98 7.46 4.55
N CYS A 158 3.73 7.25 4.16
CA CYS A 158 2.90 8.20 3.44
C CYS A 158 3.62 8.77 2.21
N LEU A 159 4.19 7.94 1.35
CA LEU A 159 5.00 8.38 0.21
C LEU A 159 4.18 8.52 -1.09
N PHE A 160 2.98 7.94 -1.17
CA PHE A 160 2.19 8.03 -2.39
C PHE A 160 1.70 9.46 -2.66
N PRO A 161 1.75 9.92 -3.93
CA PRO A 161 0.99 11.08 -4.38
C PRO A 161 -0.52 10.85 -4.21
N VAL A 162 -1.23 11.86 -3.71
CA VAL A 162 -2.67 11.77 -3.42
C VAL A 162 -3.52 12.86 -4.06
N ASP A 163 -2.91 13.88 -4.67
CA ASP A 163 -3.58 15.11 -5.10
C ASP A 163 -4.69 14.81 -6.14
N ASP A 164 -4.41 13.94 -7.11
CA ASP A 164 -5.36 13.57 -8.18
C ASP A 164 -6.16 12.28 -7.89
N ARG A 165 -6.02 11.67 -6.71
CA ARG A 165 -6.74 10.40 -6.43
C ARG A 165 -8.25 10.61 -6.34
N GLY A 166 -8.69 11.70 -5.71
CA GLY A 166 -10.11 12.00 -5.54
C GLY A 166 -10.83 12.22 -6.87
N SER A 167 -10.24 13.03 -7.76
CA SER A 167 -10.78 13.29 -9.11
C SER A 167 -10.84 12.02 -9.97
N ASN A 168 -9.90 11.08 -9.75
CA ASN A 168 -9.86 9.79 -10.43
C ASN A 168 -10.61 8.67 -9.68
N HIS A 169 -11.39 9.00 -8.65
CA HIS A 169 -12.18 8.03 -7.86
C HIS A 169 -11.34 6.88 -7.27
N LEU A 170 -10.07 7.15 -6.97
CA LEU A 170 -9.16 6.20 -6.34
C LEU A 170 -9.23 6.32 -4.81
N PRO A 171 -9.16 5.20 -4.06
CA PRO A 171 -9.17 5.23 -2.61
C PRO A 171 -7.89 5.88 -2.07
N ILE A 172 -8.01 6.37 -0.84
CA ILE A 172 -6.86 6.82 -0.03
C ILE A 172 -6.00 5.61 0.28
N ILE A 173 -4.69 5.76 0.14
CA ILE A 173 -3.72 4.68 0.30
C ILE A 173 -2.75 4.90 1.46
N ASN A 174 -2.40 6.16 1.75
CA ASN A 174 -1.48 6.49 2.84
C ASN A 174 -2.14 6.29 4.22
N PHE A 175 -1.31 6.01 5.23
CA PHE A 175 -1.78 5.71 6.59
C PHE A 175 -1.94 6.96 7.48
N ASP A 176 -1.83 8.16 6.91
CA ASP A 176 -1.97 9.43 7.62
C ASP A 176 -3.30 9.53 8.39
N LYS A 177 -4.41 9.12 7.75
CA LYS A 177 -5.72 9.07 8.42
C LYS A 177 -5.82 7.97 9.48
N LEU A 178 -5.11 6.85 9.29
CA LEU A 178 -5.08 5.75 10.25
C LEU A 178 -4.46 6.23 11.58
N PHE A 179 -3.29 6.88 11.51
CA PHE A 179 -2.64 7.43 12.70
C PHE A 179 -3.36 8.68 13.23
N GLY A 180 -3.80 9.59 12.36
CA GLY A 180 -4.48 10.81 12.77
C GLY A 180 -5.81 10.59 13.50
N SER A 181 -6.49 9.47 13.24
CA SER A 181 -7.71 9.10 13.94
C SER A 181 -7.50 8.82 15.43
N LEU A 182 -6.27 8.47 15.86
CA LEU A 182 -5.95 8.30 17.28
C LEU A 182 -6.07 9.61 18.07
N ILE A 183 -5.78 10.74 17.42
CA ILE A 183 -5.88 12.08 18.01
C ILE A 183 -7.34 12.56 17.93
N ASN A 184 -7.93 12.48 16.74
CA ASN A 184 -9.21 13.12 16.45
C ASN A 184 -10.41 12.47 17.16
N THR A 185 -10.34 11.18 17.50
CA THR A 185 -11.48 10.43 18.07
C THR A 185 -11.32 10.09 19.55
N GLY A 186 -10.25 10.53 20.20
CA GLY A 186 -9.93 10.18 21.58
C GLY A 186 -9.42 8.74 21.73
N ARG A 187 -9.52 8.14 22.94
CA ARG A 187 -9.12 6.74 23.21
C ARG A 187 -10.03 5.78 22.44
N ASN A 188 -9.61 5.43 21.22
CA ASN A 188 -10.30 4.51 20.34
C ASN A 188 -9.52 3.19 20.28
N GLU A 189 -9.86 2.25 21.17
CA GLU A 189 -9.21 0.92 21.23
C GLU A 189 -9.31 0.17 19.89
N HIS A 190 -10.42 0.32 19.16
CA HIS A 190 -10.56 -0.28 17.84
C HIS A 190 -9.53 0.27 16.85
N GLN A 191 -9.26 1.57 16.91
CA GLN A 191 -8.26 2.20 16.06
C GLN A 191 -6.84 1.76 16.44
N GLU A 192 -6.55 1.68 17.74
CA GLU A 192 -5.27 1.16 18.22
C GLU A 192 -5.04 -0.29 17.79
N ASN A 193 -6.07 -1.14 17.88
CA ASN A 193 -5.99 -2.54 17.44
C ASN A 193 -5.78 -2.67 15.93
N LYS A 194 -6.38 -1.81 15.10
CA LYS A 194 -6.08 -1.78 13.66
C LYS A 194 -4.61 -1.49 13.40
N ILE A 195 -4.04 -0.50 14.10
CA ILE A 195 -2.63 -0.15 13.96
C ILE A 195 -1.76 -1.33 14.44
N LYS A 196 -2.06 -1.94 15.59
CA LYS A 196 -1.34 -3.13 16.08
C LYS A 196 -1.34 -4.28 15.06
N CYS A 197 -2.45 -4.54 14.37
CA CYS A 197 -2.49 -5.54 13.30
C CYS A 197 -1.55 -5.20 12.14
N ILE A 198 -1.51 -3.94 11.71
CA ILE A 198 -0.63 -3.47 10.63
C ILE A 198 0.84 -3.53 11.05
N ILE A 199 1.16 -3.12 12.28
CA ILE A 199 2.50 -3.22 12.86
C ILE A 199 2.96 -4.67 12.89
N HIS A 200 2.12 -5.58 13.36
CA HIS A 200 2.41 -7.00 13.37
C HIS A 200 2.65 -7.57 11.96
N TYR A 201 1.93 -7.09 10.94
CA TYR A 201 2.22 -7.45 9.54
C TYR A 201 3.65 -7.05 9.13
N PHE A 202 4.09 -5.82 9.43
CA PHE A 202 5.45 -5.38 9.10
C PHE A 202 6.55 -6.10 9.90
N GLN A 203 6.27 -6.46 11.16
CA GLN A 203 7.15 -7.31 11.95
C GLN A 203 7.38 -8.65 11.25
N ARG A 204 6.29 -9.31 10.82
CA ARG A 204 6.38 -10.57 10.07
C ARG A 204 7.10 -10.42 8.74
N LEU A 205 6.78 -9.36 7.99
CA LEU A 205 7.44 -9.05 6.71
C LEU A 205 8.95 -8.93 6.86
N SER A 206 9.41 -8.30 7.96
CA SER A 206 10.83 -8.08 8.25
C SER A 206 11.55 -9.36 8.70
N SER A 207 10.86 -10.26 9.40
CA SER A 207 11.43 -11.53 9.86
C SER A 207 11.45 -12.63 8.80
N SER A 208 10.41 -12.72 7.97
CA SER A 208 10.34 -13.69 6.87
C SER A 208 9.40 -13.25 5.77
N ILE A 209 9.98 -12.89 4.62
CA ILE A 209 9.20 -12.62 3.41
C ILE A 209 8.71 -13.97 2.87
N SER A 210 7.39 -14.15 2.85
CA SER A 210 6.77 -15.32 2.25
C SER A 210 6.86 -15.23 0.71
N PRO A 211 7.23 -16.32 0.00
CA PRO A 211 7.48 -16.31 -1.45
C PRO A 211 6.19 -16.36 -2.30
N GLY A 212 5.03 -16.05 -1.71
CA GLY A 212 3.74 -16.20 -2.36
C GLY A 212 3.37 -15.05 -3.29
N PHE A 213 2.34 -15.30 -4.11
CA PHE A 213 1.67 -14.29 -4.92
C PHE A 213 0.23 -14.11 -4.45
N VAL A 214 -0.29 -12.90 -4.60
CA VAL A 214 -1.69 -12.55 -4.34
C VAL A 214 -2.27 -11.96 -5.61
N SER A 215 -3.44 -12.45 -6.02
CA SER A 215 -4.18 -11.88 -7.14
C SER A 215 -5.31 -10.97 -6.66
N PHE A 216 -5.52 -9.88 -7.38
CA PHE A 216 -6.67 -8.99 -7.20
C PHE A 216 -7.41 -8.91 -8.52
N GLU A 217 -8.68 -9.31 -8.52
CA GLU A 217 -9.51 -9.39 -9.71
C GLU A 217 -10.72 -8.47 -9.60
N ARG A 218 -10.90 -7.61 -10.60
CA ARG A 218 -12.14 -6.89 -10.85
C ARG A 218 -12.95 -7.68 -11.87
N LYS A 219 -14.06 -8.28 -11.43
CA LYS A 219 -15.03 -8.94 -12.32
C LYS A 219 -16.13 -7.95 -12.71
N ILE A 220 -16.47 -7.94 -13.99
CA ILE A 220 -17.64 -7.24 -14.51
C ILE A 220 -18.65 -8.31 -14.87
N LEU A 221 -19.82 -8.25 -14.25
CA LEU A 221 -20.93 -9.13 -14.56
C LEU A 221 -21.67 -8.51 -15.75
N SER A 222 -21.23 -8.84 -16.96
CA SER A 222 -21.97 -8.50 -18.18
C SER A 222 -23.15 -9.45 -18.34
N LEU A 223 -24.33 -8.91 -18.57
CA LEU A 223 -25.49 -9.70 -18.97
C LEU A 223 -25.39 -9.94 -20.48
N GLU A 224 -24.52 -10.85 -20.91
CA GLU A 224 -24.45 -11.21 -22.32
C GLU A 224 -25.44 -12.35 -22.63
N GLN A 225 -26.38 -11.99 -23.51
CA GLN A 225 -27.38 -12.80 -24.25
C GLN A 225 -28.80 -12.87 -23.65
N ASP A 226 -29.69 -12.07 -24.28
CA ASP A 226 -31.12 -12.30 -24.49
C ASP A 226 -32.18 -11.97 -23.44
N SER A 227 -31.94 -11.08 -22.48
CA SER A 227 -33.07 -10.42 -21.84
C SER A 227 -32.71 -9.04 -21.32
N SER A 228 -33.54 -8.07 -21.70
CA SER A 228 -33.78 -6.83 -20.97
C SER A 228 -33.63 -7.04 -19.47
N THR A 229 -32.88 -6.13 -18.82
CA THR A 229 -32.94 -5.76 -17.39
C THR A 229 -33.33 -6.87 -16.41
N LEU A 230 -32.47 -7.19 -15.43
CA LEU A 230 -32.84 -7.97 -14.24
C LEU A 230 -34.07 -7.33 -13.57
N ASP A 231 -35.25 -7.74 -14.01
CA ASP A 231 -36.53 -7.24 -13.56
C ASP A 231 -37.17 -8.29 -12.65
N GLU A 232 -38.31 -7.93 -12.05
CA GLU A 232 -39.06 -8.87 -11.22
C GLU A 232 -39.43 -10.16 -11.98
N GLY A 233 -39.54 -10.09 -13.31
CA GLY A 233 -39.85 -11.22 -14.18
C GLY A 233 -38.70 -12.22 -14.32
N PHE A 234 -37.44 -11.76 -14.38
CA PHE A 234 -36.27 -12.63 -14.43
C PHE A 234 -36.16 -13.48 -13.15
N TRP A 235 -36.22 -12.83 -11.99
CA TRP A 235 -36.10 -13.54 -10.71
C TRP A 235 -37.36 -14.34 -10.37
N GLY A 236 -38.55 -13.80 -10.67
CA GLY A 236 -39.84 -14.44 -10.38
C GLY A 236 -40.13 -15.69 -11.21
N LYS A 237 -39.47 -15.85 -12.36
CA LYS A 237 -39.56 -17.05 -13.22
C LYS A 237 -38.45 -18.06 -12.97
N SER A 238 -37.51 -17.78 -12.06
CA SER A 238 -36.42 -18.70 -11.77
C SER A 238 -36.95 -20.00 -11.16
N THR A 239 -36.64 -21.13 -11.80
CA THR A 239 -36.96 -22.48 -11.31
C THR A 239 -35.74 -23.18 -10.71
N VAL A 240 -34.67 -22.44 -10.44
CA VAL A 240 -33.44 -23.00 -9.87
C VAL A 240 -33.70 -23.48 -8.45
N ASN A 241 -33.37 -24.74 -8.17
CA ASN A 241 -33.52 -25.32 -6.84
C ASN A 241 -32.64 -24.60 -5.82
N LEU A 242 -33.14 -24.51 -4.58
CA LEU A 242 -32.38 -23.94 -3.48
C LEU A 242 -31.12 -24.77 -3.20
N CYS A 243 -30.02 -24.07 -2.93
CA CYS A 243 -28.78 -24.70 -2.47
C CYS A 243 -28.90 -25.11 -0.99
N PRO A 244 -28.19 -26.18 -0.56
CA PRO A 244 -28.08 -26.51 0.86
C PRO A 244 -27.52 -25.35 1.68
N VAL A 245 -28.05 -25.15 2.88
CA VAL A 245 -27.59 -24.12 3.83
C VAL A 245 -27.24 -24.81 5.16
N GLU A 246 -26.01 -24.60 5.62
CA GLU A 246 -25.57 -25.00 6.95
C GLU A 246 -25.74 -23.82 7.92
N VAL A 247 -26.49 -24.02 9.01
CA VAL A 247 -26.72 -23.00 10.04
C VAL A 247 -26.04 -23.47 11.32
N MET A 248 -25.06 -22.69 11.79
CA MET A 248 -24.37 -22.94 13.05
C MET A 248 -24.99 -22.05 14.14
N ASN A 249 -25.44 -22.69 15.23
CA ASN A 249 -26.00 -22.04 16.42
C ASN A 249 -24.91 -21.75 17.47
#